data_AF-A0AAN6IIH8-F1
#
_entry.id   AF-A0AAN6IIH8-F1
#
_cell.length_a   1.000
_cell.length_b   1.000
_cell.length_c   1.000
_cell.angle_alpha   90.00
_cell.angle_beta   90.00
_cell.angle_gamma   90.00
#
_symmetry.space_group_name_H-M   'P 1'
#
loop_
_entity.id
_entity.type
_entity.pdbx_description
1 polymer ?
#
loop_
_entity_poly.entity_id
_entity_poly.type
_entity_poly.pdbx_seq_one_letter_code
_entity_poly.pdbx_strand_id
1 'polypeptide(L)'
;MGGTKALPRLQLEMDVYGLLNISIVVGCRPLIASSEFDPGPLSGSQHLSSLVRSCVDDRGPSTKKSVASAMSPTLMATHAEIRELLDVQEAKLKYASSAAKEVESLFRWSHLRWMAARTRLFEHWRDLVDATIDGSTNNHLDLALCQATMLFERCIFEDMHSLEMRFQLTRLTYAMVVASLQGIKPEFDITQAATDTRKYDLLWIYSVGAWVEDSFSAALSPSDTMQYAFFANQFTKLAAQLSFVSIGTMAPPLCENYLYIPKHQDKPLQRLLGINRQKPLSFRVQPLERKVS
;
A
#
# COMPACT_ATOMS: atom_id res chain seq x y z
N MET A 1 -18.67 -30.86 13.20
CA MET A 1 -17.58 -29.85 13.25
C MET A 1 -18.21 -28.50 13.04
N GLY A 2 -18.31 -27.67 14.10
CA GLY A 2 -18.86 -26.32 14.00
C GLY A 2 -17.83 -25.42 13.31
N GLY A 3 -18.19 -24.86 12.15
CA GLY A 3 -17.30 -23.92 11.44
C GLY A 3 -17.11 -22.62 12.21
N THR A 4 -16.38 -21.67 11.61
CA THR A 4 -16.13 -20.31 12.13
C THR A 4 -17.38 -19.58 12.64
N LYS A 5 -18.56 -19.90 12.10
CA LYS A 5 -19.87 -19.42 12.55
C LYS A 5 -20.26 -19.79 13.99
N ALA A 6 -19.60 -20.78 14.60
CA ALA A 6 -19.85 -21.23 15.96
C ALA A 6 -18.98 -20.51 17.01
N LEU A 7 -17.97 -19.74 16.58
CA LEU A 7 -17.09 -19.01 17.49
C LEU A 7 -17.74 -17.69 17.97
N PRO A 8 -17.53 -17.29 19.24
CA PRO A 8 -17.80 -15.93 19.66
C PRO A 8 -17.07 -14.94 18.76
N ARG A 9 -17.74 -13.86 18.34
CA ARG A 9 -17.19 -12.92 17.35
C ARG A 9 -15.81 -12.36 17.70
N LEU A 10 -15.57 -12.03 18.98
CA LEU A 10 -14.27 -11.53 19.42
C LEU A 10 -13.16 -12.58 19.26
N GLN A 11 -13.49 -13.85 19.51
CA GLN A 11 -12.55 -14.95 19.31
C GLN A 11 -12.25 -15.15 17.82
N LEU A 12 -13.26 -15.07 16.96
CA LEU A 12 -13.07 -15.11 15.50
C LEU A 12 -12.16 -13.98 15.02
N GLU A 13 -12.37 -12.75 15.51
CA GLU A 13 -11.52 -11.59 15.17
C GLU A 13 -10.05 -11.84 15.55
N MET A 14 -9.78 -12.35 16.75
CA MET A 14 -8.42 -12.68 17.21
C MET A 14 -7.79 -13.82 16.41
N ASP A 15 -8.55 -14.89 16.16
CA ASP A 15 -8.07 -16.06 15.42
C ASP A 15 -7.74 -15.71 13.97
N VAL A 16 -8.60 -14.95 13.29
CA VAL A 16 -8.36 -14.46 11.93
C VAL A 16 -7.10 -13.61 11.87
N TYR A 17 -6.95 -12.64 12.78
CA TYR A 17 -5.78 -11.78 12.82
C TYR A 17 -4.47 -12.57 13.04
N GLY A 18 -4.48 -13.50 14.01
CA GLY A 18 -3.32 -14.33 14.34
C GLY A 18 -2.93 -15.24 13.18
N LEU A 19 -3.90 -15.99 12.64
CA LEU A 19 -3.67 -16.94 11.55
C LEU A 19 -3.21 -16.23 10.28
N LEU A 20 -3.80 -15.08 9.92
CA LEU A 20 -3.38 -14.32 8.75
C LEU A 20 -1.92 -13.87 8.86
N ASN A 21 -1.51 -13.34 10.01
CA ASN A 21 -0.12 -12.90 10.20
C ASN A 21 0.87 -14.07 10.21
N ILE A 22 0.50 -15.22 10.77
CA ILE A 22 1.32 -16.44 10.68
C ILE A 22 1.43 -16.88 9.23
N SER A 23 0.31 -16.92 8.49
CA SER A 23 0.28 -17.26 7.06
C SER A 23 1.20 -16.36 6.24
N ILE A 24 1.21 -15.06 6.51
CA ILE A 24 2.11 -14.10 5.86
C ILE A 24 3.58 -14.43 6.14
N VAL A 25 3.93 -14.64 7.41
CA VAL A 25 5.32 -14.90 7.81
C VAL A 25 5.82 -16.25 7.28
N VAL A 26 4.98 -17.28 7.31
CA VAL A 26 5.31 -18.63 6.82
C VAL A 26 5.22 -18.71 5.29
N GLY A 27 4.48 -17.79 4.67
CA GLY A 27 4.23 -17.78 3.23
C GLY A 27 3.23 -18.86 2.79
N CYS A 28 2.33 -19.33 3.66
CA CYS A 28 1.29 -20.30 3.32
C CYS A 28 -0.06 -19.61 3.10
N ARG A 29 -0.98 -20.23 2.35
CA ARG A 29 -2.32 -19.66 2.11
C ARG A 29 -3.11 -19.53 3.43
N PRO A 30 -3.96 -18.50 3.58
CA PRO A 30 -4.82 -18.35 4.76
C PRO A 30 -5.73 -19.56 4.93
N LEU A 31 -5.90 -20.02 6.18
CA LEU A 31 -6.75 -21.18 6.49
C LEU A 31 -8.24 -20.85 6.49
N ILE A 32 -8.59 -19.60 6.79
CA ILE A 32 -9.98 -19.12 6.86
C ILE A 32 -10.22 -18.24 5.65
N ALA A 33 -11.23 -18.58 4.85
CA ALA A 33 -11.59 -17.80 3.68
C ALA A 33 -12.11 -16.41 4.08
N SER A 34 -11.69 -15.37 3.36
CA SER A 34 -12.09 -13.98 3.66
C SER A 34 -13.61 -13.79 3.73
N SER A 35 -14.38 -14.51 2.89
CA SER A 35 -15.84 -14.49 2.87
C SER A 35 -16.52 -14.97 4.16
N GLU A 36 -15.81 -15.68 5.03
CA GLU A 36 -16.39 -16.21 6.28
C GLU A 36 -16.54 -15.13 7.38
N PHE A 37 -15.73 -14.06 7.30
CA PHE A 37 -15.69 -13.01 8.32
C PHE A 37 -15.78 -11.59 7.74
N ASP A 38 -15.79 -11.43 6.41
CA ASP A 38 -16.00 -10.14 5.75
C ASP A 38 -17.42 -9.61 6.02
N PRO A 39 -17.57 -8.42 6.63
CA PRO A 39 -18.88 -7.83 6.88
C PRO A 39 -19.52 -7.22 5.61
N GLY A 40 -18.81 -7.22 4.48
CA GLY A 40 -19.27 -6.66 3.22
C GLY A 40 -19.00 -5.14 3.10
N PRO A 41 -19.33 -4.56 1.93
CA PRO A 41 -19.05 -3.15 1.64
C PRO A 41 -19.87 -2.22 2.54
N LEU A 42 -19.33 -1.02 2.79
CA LEU A 42 -19.94 0.01 3.63
C LEU A 42 -21.32 0.42 3.09
N SER A 43 -21.46 0.46 1.77
CA SER A 43 -22.71 0.74 1.06
C SER A 43 -23.84 -0.24 1.37
N GLY A 44 -23.51 -1.46 1.82
CA GLY A 44 -24.47 -2.44 2.32
C GLY A 44 -25.08 -2.07 3.67
N SER A 45 -24.49 -1.12 4.41
CA SER A 45 -24.98 -0.61 5.68
C SER A 45 -25.32 0.87 5.58
N GLN A 46 -26.62 1.17 5.43
CA GLN A 46 -27.11 2.56 5.33
C GLN A 46 -26.69 3.41 6.54
N HIS A 47 -26.72 2.84 7.75
CA HIS A 47 -26.41 3.55 8.98
C HIS A 47 -24.91 3.90 9.09
N LEU A 48 -24.02 2.95 8.78
CA LEU A 48 -22.57 3.22 8.78
C LEU A 48 -22.17 4.14 7.64
N SER A 49 -22.77 3.97 6.46
CA SER A 49 -22.57 4.86 5.31
C SER A 49 -22.91 6.31 5.65
N SER A 50 -24.02 6.55 6.35
CA SER A 50 -24.42 7.90 6.77
C SER A 50 -23.40 8.53 7.74
N LEU A 51 -22.85 7.73 8.65
CA LEU A 51 -21.87 8.18 9.64
C LEU A 51 -20.54 8.60 9.01
N VAL A 52 -20.09 7.88 7.98
CA VAL A 52 -18.87 8.21 7.23
C VAL A 52 -19.10 9.42 6.32
N ARG A 53 -20.22 9.47 5.59
CA ARG A 53 -20.56 10.60 4.71
C ARG A 53 -20.66 11.93 5.44
N SER A 54 -21.12 11.96 6.70
CA SER A 54 -21.15 13.18 7.51
C SER A 54 -19.77 13.67 7.97
N CYS A 55 -18.72 12.89 7.71
CA CYS A 55 -17.32 13.22 8.03
C CYS A 55 -16.51 13.55 6.79
N VAL A 56 -16.82 12.89 5.68
CA VAL A 56 -16.13 13.05 4.41
C VAL A 56 -16.96 13.99 3.53
N ASP A 57 -16.94 15.28 3.87
CA ASP A 57 -17.46 16.33 2.97
C ASP A 57 -16.45 16.57 1.83
N ASP A 58 -16.99 16.81 0.63
CA ASP A 58 -16.33 17.50 -0.49
C ASP A 58 -15.29 16.77 -1.37
N ARG A 59 -15.35 15.44 -1.51
CA ARG A 59 -14.83 14.81 -2.74
C ARG A 59 -15.90 14.95 -3.84
N GLY A 60 -15.91 16.12 -4.49
CA GLY A 60 -16.75 16.38 -5.66
C GLY A 60 -16.60 15.29 -6.73
N PRO A 61 -17.61 15.12 -7.61
CA PRO A 61 -17.61 14.05 -8.60
C PRO A 61 -16.35 14.13 -9.48
N SER A 62 -15.53 13.08 -9.43
CA SER A 62 -14.38 12.93 -10.33
C SER A 62 -14.90 12.70 -11.75
N THR A 63 -14.96 13.77 -12.56
CA THR A 63 -15.38 13.72 -13.97
C THR A 63 -14.20 13.63 -14.93
N LYS A 64 -13.08 13.01 -14.54
CA LYS A 64 -11.85 13.03 -15.36
C LYS A 64 -11.44 11.65 -15.84
N LYS A 65 -10.76 11.66 -17.00
CA LYS A 65 -10.29 10.47 -17.71
C LYS A 65 -9.43 9.63 -16.79
N SER A 66 -9.91 8.43 -16.46
CA SER A 66 -9.13 7.42 -15.77
C SER A 66 -7.85 7.14 -16.55
N VAL A 67 -6.74 7.09 -15.82
CA VAL A 67 -5.45 6.70 -16.36
C VAL A 67 -5.45 5.19 -16.52
N ALA A 68 -5.01 4.68 -17.67
CA ALA A 68 -4.86 3.25 -17.87
C ALA A 68 -3.85 2.68 -16.86
N SER A 69 -4.28 1.67 -16.11
CA SER A 69 -3.45 0.93 -15.15
C SER A 69 -3.37 -0.53 -15.58
N ALA A 70 -2.24 -1.16 -15.31
CA ALA A 70 -2.01 -2.58 -15.51
C ALA A 70 -2.51 -3.46 -14.35
N MET A 71 -3.13 -2.87 -13.31
CA MET A 71 -3.69 -3.65 -12.20
C MET A 71 -4.68 -4.69 -12.68
N SER A 72 -4.56 -5.91 -12.19
CA SER A 72 -5.58 -6.94 -12.44
C SER A 72 -6.94 -6.56 -11.82
N PRO A 73 -8.05 -7.14 -12.31
CA PRO A 73 -9.37 -6.92 -11.73
C PRO A 73 -9.44 -7.22 -10.23
N THR A 74 -8.73 -8.26 -9.77
CA THR A 74 -8.64 -8.64 -8.35
C THR A 74 -7.95 -7.56 -7.52
N LEU A 75 -6.85 -7.02 -8.01
CA LEU A 75 -6.13 -5.96 -7.32
C LEU A 75 -6.91 -4.63 -7.33
N MET A 76 -7.56 -4.28 -8.45
CA MET A 76 -8.43 -3.11 -8.54
C MET A 76 -9.61 -3.19 -7.57
N ALA A 77 -10.23 -4.36 -7.44
CA ALA A 77 -11.30 -4.58 -6.48
C ALA A 77 -10.79 -4.34 -5.05
N THR A 78 -9.65 -4.94 -4.69
CA THR A 78 -9.02 -4.76 -3.38
C THR A 78 -8.62 -3.29 -3.12
N HIS A 79 -8.13 -2.57 -4.12
CA HIS A 79 -7.85 -1.13 -4.05
C HIS A 79 -9.10 -0.32 -3.70
N ALA A 80 -10.25 -0.65 -4.29
CA ALA A 80 -11.51 0.02 -3.96
C ALA A 80 -11.93 -0.24 -2.49
N GLU A 81 -11.72 -1.45 -1.98
CA GLU A 81 -11.99 -1.78 -0.56
C GLU A 81 -11.06 -1.01 0.39
N ILE A 82 -9.77 -0.93 0.06
CA ILE A 82 -8.82 -0.16 0.86
C ILE A 82 -9.18 1.33 0.83
N ARG A 83 -9.60 1.87 -0.33
CA ARG A 83 -10.04 3.26 -0.44
C ARG A 83 -11.26 3.54 0.44
N GLU A 84 -12.25 2.64 0.45
CA GLU A 84 -13.39 2.71 1.38
C GLU A 84 -12.93 2.70 2.85
N LEU A 85 -11.95 1.87 3.20
CA LEU A 85 -11.38 1.83 4.55
C LEU A 85 -10.65 3.12 4.93
N LEU A 86 -9.98 3.79 3.99
CA LEU A 86 -9.32 5.06 4.23
C LEU A 86 -10.33 6.17 4.61
N ASP A 87 -11.46 6.22 3.91
CA ASP A 87 -12.55 7.15 4.24
C ASP A 87 -13.08 6.89 5.65
N VAL A 88 -13.16 5.62 6.05
CA VAL A 88 -13.55 5.24 7.41
C VAL A 88 -12.49 5.64 8.44
N GLN A 89 -11.19 5.54 8.15
CA GLN A 89 -10.15 6.00 9.07
C GLN A 89 -10.24 7.50 9.35
N GLU A 90 -10.61 8.30 8.35
CA GLU A 90 -10.85 9.73 8.55
C GLU A 90 -12.04 9.99 9.48
N ALA A 91 -13.12 9.24 9.30
CA ALA A 91 -14.26 9.29 10.22
C ALA A 91 -13.86 8.84 11.64
N LYS A 92 -13.05 7.79 11.78
CA LYS A 92 -12.56 7.28 13.08
C LYS A 92 -11.79 8.33 13.86
N LEU A 93 -10.93 9.11 13.21
CA LEU A 93 -10.19 10.19 13.85
C LEU A 93 -11.14 11.26 14.43
N LYS A 94 -12.22 11.60 13.72
CA LYS A 94 -13.24 12.55 14.19
C LYS A 94 -14.06 12.00 15.36
N TYR A 95 -14.31 10.70 15.40
CA TYR A 95 -15.08 10.04 16.45
C TYR A 95 -14.25 9.39 17.55
N ALA A 96 -12.94 9.65 17.63
CA ALA A 96 -12.03 8.96 18.54
C ALA A 96 -12.42 9.07 20.04
N SER A 97 -13.10 10.14 20.44
CA SER A 97 -13.59 10.37 21.81
C SER A 97 -15.08 10.00 22.01
N SER A 98 -15.76 9.51 20.97
CA SER A 98 -17.18 9.18 21.03
C SER A 98 -17.42 7.82 21.67
N ALA A 99 -18.30 7.77 22.66
CA ALA A 99 -18.79 6.53 23.28
C ALA A 99 -20.08 5.98 22.62
N ALA A 100 -20.44 6.50 21.45
CA ALA A 100 -21.66 6.08 20.74
C ALA A 100 -21.52 4.63 20.22
N LYS A 101 -22.56 3.81 20.41
CA LYS A 101 -22.56 2.39 19.98
C LYS A 101 -22.41 2.24 18.45
N GLU A 102 -22.87 3.23 17.72
CA GLU A 102 -22.77 3.31 16.27
C GLU A 102 -21.31 3.49 15.82
N VAL A 103 -20.53 4.25 16.60
CA VAL A 103 -19.08 4.42 16.38
C VAL A 103 -18.35 3.12 16.70
N GLU A 104 -18.69 2.44 17.80
CA GLU A 104 -18.14 1.11 18.09
C GLU A 104 -18.42 0.13 16.94
N SER A 105 -19.64 0.14 16.41
CA SER A 105 -20.03 -0.71 15.27
C SER A 105 -19.23 -0.39 14.01
N LEU A 106 -18.97 0.89 13.72
CA LEU A 106 -18.11 1.32 12.62
C LEU A 106 -16.66 0.81 12.82
N PHE A 107 -16.14 0.91 14.04
CA PHE A 107 -14.79 0.48 14.36
C PHE A 107 -14.61 -1.01 14.14
N ARG A 108 -15.55 -1.81 14.63
CA ARG A 108 -15.56 -3.26 14.44
C ARG A 108 -15.75 -3.67 12.98
N TRP A 109 -16.71 -3.05 12.29
CA TRP A 109 -16.92 -3.27 10.86
C TRP A 109 -15.62 -3.00 10.08
N SER A 110 -14.97 -1.87 10.32
CA SER A 110 -13.75 -1.51 9.60
C SER A 110 -12.57 -2.44 9.89
N HIS A 111 -12.48 -2.98 11.11
CA HIS A 111 -11.42 -3.93 11.47
C HIS A 111 -11.58 -5.26 10.72
N LEU A 112 -12.79 -5.84 10.73
CA LEU A 112 -13.09 -7.06 9.99
C LEU A 112 -12.97 -6.87 8.48
N ARG A 113 -13.46 -5.73 7.95
CA ARG A 113 -13.36 -5.38 6.53
C ARG A 113 -11.90 -5.23 6.09
N TRP A 114 -11.06 -4.61 6.91
CA TRP A 114 -9.63 -4.50 6.68
C TRP A 114 -8.93 -5.87 6.67
N MET A 115 -9.20 -6.73 7.66
CA MET A 115 -8.64 -8.09 7.66
C MET A 115 -9.06 -8.87 6.42
N ALA A 116 -10.32 -8.74 5.97
CA ALA A 116 -10.81 -9.45 4.79
C ALA A 116 -10.11 -8.97 3.51
N ALA A 117 -9.96 -7.65 3.35
CA ALA A 117 -9.22 -7.06 2.24
C ALA A 117 -7.75 -7.51 2.24
N ARG A 118 -7.11 -7.53 3.42
CA ARG A 118 -5.73 -8.00 3.59
C ARG A 118 -5.57 -9.49 3.25
N THR A 119 -6.52 -10.34 3.65
CA THR A 119 -6.55 -11.76 3.27
C THR A 119 -6.62 -11.93 1.75
N ARG A 120 -7.54 -11.21 1.07
CA ARG A 120 -7.64 -11.26 -0.41
C ARG A 120 -6.38 -10.76 -1.10
N LEU A 121 -5.79 -9.67 -0.59
CA LEU A 121 -4.54 -9.14 -1.12
C LEU A 121 -3.41 -10.16 -1.02
N PHE A 122 -3.35 -10.87 0.10
CA PHE A 122 -2.34 -11.89 0.33
C PHE A 122 -2.57 -13.16 -0.50
N GLU A 123 -3.81 -13.61 -0.65
CA GLU A 123 -4.19 -14.69 -1.56
C GLU A 123 -3.79 -14.36 -3.00
N HIS A 124 -4.10 -13.15 -3.44
CA HIS A 124 -3.74 -12.67 -4.77
C HIS A 124 -2.21 -12.58 -4.96
N TRP A 125 -1.47 -12.08 -3.97
CA TRP A 125 -0.01 -12.11 -3.98
C TRP A 125 0.54 -13.53 -4.14
N ARG A 126 -0.03 -14.51 -3.42
CA ARG A 126 0.35 -15.92 -3.55
C ARG A 126 0.08 -16.46 -4.95
N ASP A 127 -1.07 -16.16 -5.53
CA ASP A 127 -1.41 -16.57 -6.91
C ASP A 127 -0.41 -15.99 -7.92
N LEU A 128 -0.02 -14.73 -7.75
CA LEU A 128 0.98 -14.08 -8.61
C LEU A 128 2.36 -14.70 -8.45
N VAL A 129 2.79 -15.00 -7.22
CA VAL A 129 4.07 -15.69 -6.96
C VAL A 129 4.08 -17.06 -7.62
N ASP A 130 3.05 -17.87 -7.40
CA ASP A 130 2.93 -19.20 -7.99
C ASP A 130 2.99 -19.10 -9.53
N ALA A 131 2.27 -18.15 -10.14
CA ALA A 131 2.30 -17.94 -11.58
C ALA A 131 3.63 -17.39 -12.14
N THR A 132 4.42 -16.66 -11.35
CA THR A 132 5.77 -16.23 -11.76
C THR A 132 6.78 -17.38 -11.75
N ILE A 133 6.63 -18.36 -10.85
CA ILE A 133 7.46 -19.58 -10.83
C ILE A 133 7.22 -20.39 -12.11
N ASP A 134 5.98 -20.42 -12.60
CA ASP A 134 5.59 -21.09 -13.84
C ASP A 134 6.04 -20.36 -15.12
N GLY A 135 6.77 -19.24 -14.99
CA GLY A 135 7.40 -18.53 -16.12
C GLY A 135 6.54 -17.45 -16.78
N SER A 136 5.39 -17.07 -16.20
CA SER A 136 4.57 -15.95 -16.69
C SER A 136 5.21 -14.60 -16.38
N THR A 137 5.96 -14.05 -17.34
CA THR A 137 6.66 -12.75 -17.20
C THR A 137 5.73 -11.54 -17.10
N ASN A 138 4.49 -11.65 -17.58
CA ASN A 138 3.51 -10.56 -17.55
C ASN A 138 3.01 -10.23 -16.12
N ASN A 139 3.30 -11.08 -15.14
CA ASN A 139 2.78 -10.94 -13.78
C ASN A 139 3.68 -10.10 -12.87
N HIS A 140 4.90 -9.74 -13.28
CA HIS A 140 5.84 -9.02 -12.39
C HIS A 140 5.39 -7.60 -12.05
N LEU A 141 4.73 -6.88 -12.98
CA LEU A 141 4.19 -5.55 -12.68
C LEU A 141 2.99 -5.63 -11.73
N ASP A 142 2.07 -6.56 -11.97
CA ASP A 142 0.92 -6.77 -11.08
C ASP A 142 1.38 -7.28 -9.70
N LEU A 143 2.44 -8.10 -9.65
CA LEU A 143 3.10 -8.51 -8.42
C LEU A 143 3.71 -7.32 -7.67
N ALA A 144 4.40 -6.43 -8.36
CA ALA A 144 4.95 -5.21 -7.77
C ALA A 144 3.84 -4.27 -7.26
N LEU A 145 2.75 -4.11 -8.01
CA LEU A 145 1.57 -3.34 -7.60
C LEU A 145 0.90 -3.95 -6.37
N CYS A 146 0.72 -5.27 -6.34
CA CYS A 146 0.16 -6.01 -5.21
C CYS A 146 1.01 -5.82 -3.96
N GLN A 147 2.33 -6.00 -4.07
CA GLN A 147 3.25 -5.81 -2.94
C GLN A 147 3.35 -4.36 -2.48
N ALA A 148 3.31 -3.38 -3.39
CA ALA A 148 3.25 -1.96 -3.03
C ALA A 148 1.95 -1.62 -2.30
N THR A 149 0.84 -2.27 -2.68
CA THR A 149 -0.44 -2.17 -1.97
C THR A 149 -0.35 -2.74 -0.57
N MET A 150 0.28 -3.91 -0.40
CA MET A 150 0.53 -4.52 0.92
C MET A 150 1.42 -3.61 1.79
N LEU A 151 2.46 -3.03 1.20
CA LEU A 151 3.35 -2.10 1.90
C LEU A 151 2.59 -0.86 2.37
N PHE A 152 1.79 -0.26 1.48
CA PHE A 152 0.98 0.91 1.78
C PHE A 152 -0.04 0.66 2.88
N GLU A 153 -0.85 -0.40 2.74
CA GLU A 153 -1.88 -0.80 3.69
C GLU A 153 -1.27 -1.05 5.08
N ARG A 154 -0.18 -1.81 5.15
CA ARG A 154 0.54 -2.04 6.39
C ARG A 154 0.99 -0.76 7.07
N CYS A 155 1.64 0.14 6.33
CA CYS A 155 2.14 1.38 6.91
C CYS A 155 0.99 2.25 7.45
N ILE A 156 -0.16 2.31 6.77
CA ILE A 156 -1.31 3.11 7.20
C ILE A 156 -2.08 2.48 8.37
N PHE A 157 -2.39 1.19 8.30
CA PHE A 157 -3.31 0.55 9.25
C PHE A 157 -2.61 -0.11 10.44
N GLU A 158 -1.36 -0.57 10.32
CA GLU A 158 -0.63 -1.24 11.40
C GLU A 158 0.45 -0.34 12.01
N ASP A 159 1.43 0.06 11.20
CA ASP A 159 2.69 0.58 11.74
C ASP A 159 2.61 2.04 12.22
N MET A 160 1.76 2.87 11.61
CA MET A 160 1.54 4.26 12.02
C MET A 160 1.10 4.41 13.49
N HIS A 161 0.53 3.36 14.09
CA HIS A 161 -0.04 3.40 15.44
C HIS A 161 0.76 2.56 16.46
N SER A 162 1.86 1.91 16.04
CA SER A 162 2.65 1.04 16.91
C SER A 162 3.84 1.80 17.51
N LEU A 163 3.84 1.95 18.85
CA LEU A 163 4.87 2.70 19.60
C LEU A 163 6.21 1.95 19.74
N GLU A 164 6.24 0.63 19.60
CA GLU A 164 7.45 -0.16 19.83
C GLU A 164 7.57 -1.35 18.85
N MET A 165 8.62 -1.31 18.02
CA MET A 165 9.30 -2.47 17.42
C MET A 165 8.48 -3.52 16.62
N ARG A 166 7.91 -3.18 15.45
CA ARG A 166 7.41 -4.20 14.48
C ARG A 166 7.67 -3.91 13.00
N PHE A 167 8.78 -3.25 12.68
CA PHE A 167 9.08 -2.90 11.28
C PHE A 167 9.68 -4.04 10.43
N GLN A 168 9.93 -5.22 11.00
CA GLN A 168 10.56 -6.34 10.28
C GLN A 168 9.76 -6.72 9.02
N LEU A 169 8.44 -6.80 9.14
CA LEU A 169 7.60 -7.14 8.01
C LEU A 169 7.48 -5.99 7.00
N THR A 170 7.50 -4.72 7.44
CA THR A 170 7.57 -3.57 6.53
C THR A 170 8.85 -3.58 5.71
N ARG A 171 10.00 -3.90 6.33
CA ARG A 171 11.26 -4.12 5.63
C ARG A 171 11.18 -5.29 4.64
N LEU A 172 10.56 -6.40 5.04
CA LEU A 172 10.38 -7.56 4.18
C LEU A 172 9.56 -7.20 2.94
N THR A 173 8.39 -6.59 3.14
CA THR A 173 7.50 -6.18 2.04
C THR A 173 8.18 -5.13 1.15
N TYR A 174 8.91 -4.18 1.73
CA TYR A 174 9.73 -3.22 0.99
C TYR A 174 10.74 -3.93 0.07
N ALA A 175 11.50 -4.89 0.59
CA ALA A 175 12.49 -5.63 -0.18
C ALA A 175 11.84 -6.47 -1.30
N MET A 176 10.65 -7.02 -1.05
CA MET A 176 9.87 -7.74 -2.06
C MET A 176 9.47 -6.82 -3.22
N VAL A 177 8.98 -5.60 -2.93
CA VAL A 177 8.64 -4.63 -3.99
C VAL A 177 9.85 -4.33 -4.86
N VAL A 178 11.03 -4.09 -4.26
CA VAL A 178 12.28 -3.85 -5.00
C VAL A 178 12.63 -5.04 -5.90
N ALA A 179 12.56 -6.26 -5.37
CA ALA A 179 12.86 -7.47 -6.14
C ALA A 179 11.88 -7.67 -7.31
N SER A 180 10.57 -7.42 -7.11
CA SER A 180 9.58 -7.54 -8.17
C SER A 180 9.79 -6.52 -9.28
N LEU A 181 10.16 -5.29 -8.94
CA LEU A 181 10.50 -4.25 -9.91
C LEU A 181 11.70 -4.63 -10.79
N GLN A 182 12.73 -5.26 -10.21
CA GLN A 182 13.88 -5.77 -10.94
C GLN A 182 13.52 -6.94 -11.88
N GLY A 183 12.43 -7.64 -11.61
CA GLY A 183 11.93 -8.75 -12.43
C GLY A 183 11.09 -8.35 -13.64
N ILE A 184 10.71 -7.07 -13.77
CA ILE A 184 9.84 -6.60 -14.87
C ILE A 184 10.56 -6.73 -16.22
N LYS A 185 9.93 -7.42 -17.19
CA LYS A 185 10.44 -7.60 -18.56
C LYS A 185 9.42 -7.13 -19.61
N PRO A 186 9.80 -6.32 -20.60
CA PRO A 186 11.09 -5.62 -20.70
C PRO A 186 11.27 -4.65 -19.52
N GLU A 187 12.53 -4.42 -19.15
CA GLU A 187 12.88 -3.46 -18.11
C GLU A 187 12.23 -2.11 -18.42
N PHE A 188 11.73 -1.43 -17.39
CA PHE A 188 11.16 -0.10 -17.59
C PHE A 188 12.27 0.91 -17.84
N ASP A 189 12.35 1.40 -19.07
CA ASP A 189 13.26 2.47 -19.43
C ASP A 189 12.63 3.84 -19.07
N ILE A 190 13.12 4.42 -17.98
CA ILE A 190 12.69 5.74 -17.50
C ILE A 190 12.88 6.82 -18.58
N THR A 191 13.85 6.67 -19.49
CA THR A 191 14.09 7.65 -20.57
C THR A 191 12.98 7.66 -21.62
N GLN A 192 12.22 6.58 -21.74
CA GLN A 192 11.08 6.44 -22.64
C GLN A 192 9.74 6.44 -21.89
N ALA A 193 9.75 6.87 -20.62
CA ALA A 193 8.58 6.81 -19.74
C ALA A 193 7.35 7.52 -20.31
N ALA A 194 7.50 8.59 -21.10
CA ALA A 194 6.36 9.34 -21.65
C ALA A 194 5.44 8.49 -22.54
N THR A 195 5.99 7.51 -23.27
CA THR A 195 5.25 6.64 -24.19
C THR A 195 4.82 5.32 -23.56
N ASP A 196 5.45 4.90 -22.47
CA ASP A 196 5.11 3.66 -21.77
C ASP A 196 3.75 3.76 -21.07
N THR A 197 2.95 2.69 -21.11
CA THR A 197 1.64 2.63 -20.47
C THR A 197 1.74 2.41 -18.96
N ARG A 198 2.85 1.83 -18.48
CA ARG A 198 3.11 1.45 -17.09
C ARG A 198 3.57 2.63 -16.21
N LYS A 199 3.81 3.79 -16.81
CA LYS A 199 4.46 4.95 -16.15
C LYS A 199 3.75 5.42 -14.88
N TYR A 200 2.42 5.38 -14.85
CA TYR A 200 1.66 5.82 -13.68
C TYR A 200 1.59 4.76 -12.59
N ASP A 201 1.57 3.47 -12.97
CA ASP A 201 1.68 2.35 -12.04
C ASP A 201 3.03 2.42 -11.30
N LEU A 202 4.11 2.62 -12.05
CA LEU A 202 5.45 2.74 -11.48
C LEU A 202 5.63 4.03 -10.69
N LEU A 203 5.09 5.15 -11.16
CA LEU A 203 5.10 6.41 -10.39
C LEU A 203 4.40 6.23 -9.05
N TRP A 204 3.25 5.54 -9.03
CA TRP A 204 2.54 5.25 -7.79
C TRP A 204 3.37 4.33 -6.87
N ILE A 205 3.91 3.22 -7.37
CA ILE A 205 4.78 2.32 -6.58
C ILE A 205 5.95 3.11 -5.99
N TYR A 206 6.62 3.94 -6.79
CA TYR A 206 7.74 4.75 -6.34
C TYR A 206 7.31 5.81 -5.32
N SER A 207 6.11 6.38 -5.44
CA SER A 207 5.57 7.32 -4.46
C SER A 207 5.29 6.67 -3.11
N VAL A 208 4.80 5.41 -3.09
CA VAL A 208 4.60 4.64 -1.86
C VAL A 208 5.94 4.34 -1.22
N GLY A 209 6.88 3.78 -1.99
CA GLY A 209 8.21 3.44 -1.46
C GLY A 209 8.98 4.66 -0.96
N ALA A 210 8.92 5.80 -1.66
CA ALA A 210 9.58 7.03 -1.26
C ALA A 210 8.99 7.63 0.02
N TRP A 211 7.66 7.54 0.20
CA TRP A 211 7.03 7.89 1.46
C TRP A 211 7.50 6.99 2.60
N VAL A 212 7.62 5.68 2.35
CA VAL A 212 8.10 4.71 3.34
C VAL A 212 9.56 4.96 3.71
N GLU A 213 10.43 5.22 2.73
CA GLU A 213 11.84 5.59 2.96
C GLU A 213 11.98 6.80 3.88
N ASP A 214 11.14 7.82 3.69
CA ASP A 214 11.16 9.04 4.50
C ASP A 214 10.55 8.84 5.90
N SER A 215 9.35 8.26 5.98
CA SER A 215 8.59 8.15 7.23
C SER A 215 9.05 7.01 8.14
N PHE A 216 9.69 5.99 7.56
CA PHE A 216 10.15 4.78 8.25
C PHE A 216 11.66 4.56 8.07
N SER A 217 12.43 5.63 7.85
CA SER A 217 13.90 5.57 7.68
C SER A 217 14.62 4.79 8.80
N ALA A 218 14.30 5.08 10.06
CA ALA A 218 14.85 4.39 11.24
C ALA A 218 14.49 2.90 11.28
N ALA A 219 13.33 2.56 10.73
CA ALA A 219 12.80 1.22 10.64
C ALA A 219 13.44 0.40 9.51
N LEU A 220 13.83 1.04 8.40
CA LEU A 220 14.46 0.37 7.27
C LEU A 220 15.94 0.08 7.51
N SER A 221 16.62 0.90 8.32
CA SER A 221 18.06 0.84 8.54
C SER A 221 18.49 -0.26 9.53
N PRO A 222 19.26 -1.30 9.11
CA PRO A 222 19.85 -2.25 10.07
C PRO A 222 21.12 -1.71 10.77
N SER A 223 21.69 -0.61 10.30
CA SER A 223 22.86 0.08 10.86
C SER A 223 22.90 1.53 10.35
N ASP A 224 23.44 2.48 11.13
CA ASP A 224 23.51 3.95 10.85
C ASP A 224 24.11 4.39 9.48
N THR A 225 24.38 3.47 8.56
CA THR A 225 25.15 3.66 7.33
C THR A 225 24.42 3.32 6.02
N MET A 226 23.27 2.62 6.01
CA MET A 226 22.51 2.35 4.77
C MET A 226 21.25 3.22 4.67
N GLN A 227 21.33 4.28 3.87
CA GLN A 227 20.16 5.03 3.44
C GLN A 227 19.45 4.28 2.31
N TYR A 228 18.24 3.80 2.57
CA TYR A 228 17.32 3.34 1.53
C TYR A 228 16.79 4.58 0.81
N ALA A 229 17.28 4.80 -0.41
CA ALA A 229 16.86 5.91 -1.27
C ALA A 229 16.53 5.41 -2.69
N PHE A 230 16.24 4.11 -2.84
CA PHE A 230 15.93 3.52 -4.13
C PHE A 230 14.66 4.16 -4.70
N PHE A 231 13.56 4.14 -3.95
CA PHE A 231 12.28 4.64 -4.43
C PHE A 231 12.28 6.15 -4.57
N ALA A 232 12.86 6.90 -3.64
CA ALA A 232 13.02 8.34 -3.74
C ALA A 232 13.78 8.76 -5.00
N ASN A 233 14.86 8.05 -5.33
CA ASN A 233 15.62 8.32 -6.55
C ASN A 233 14.83 8.00 -7.82
N GLN A 234 14.14 6.85 -7.87
CA GLN A 234 13.35 6.47 -9.04
C GLN A 234 12.13 7.37 -9.22
N PHE A 235 11.45 7.72 -8.13
CA PHE A 235 10.36 8.68 -8.12
C PHE A 235 10.79 10.02 -8.70
N THR A 236 11.91 10.58 -8.21
CA THR A 236 12.40 11.90 -8.65
C THR A 236 12.72 11.92 -10.15
N LYS A 237 13.36 10.85 -10.65
CA LYS A 237 13.67 10.69 -12.08
C LYS A 237 12.40 10.57 -12.92
N LEU A 238 11.49 9.68 -12.54
CA LEU A 238 10.27 9.43 -13.30
C LEU A 238 9.33 10.63 -13.27
N ALA A 239 9.15 11.28 -12.13
CA ALA A 239 8.35 12.49 -12.01
C ALA A 239 8.87 13.61 -12.92
N ALA A 240 10.20 13.79 -13.00
CA ALA A 240 10.81 14.77 -13.92
C ALA A 240 10.52 14.44 -15.39
N GLN A 241 10.64 13.17 -15.79
CA GLN A 241 10.34 12.74 -17.17
C GLN A 241 8.86 12.92 -17.53
N LEU A 242 7.97 12.76 -16.55
CA LEU A 242 6.53 13.01 -16.70
C LEU A 242 6.15 14.49 -16.54
N SER A 243 7.14 15.40 -16.43
CA SER A 243 6.95 16.84 -16.25
C SER A 243 6.15 17.22 -14.99
N PHE A 244 6.18 16.38 -13.95
CA PHE A 244 5.61 16.71 -12.65
C PHE A 244 6.60 17.56 -11.85
N VAL A 245 6.29 18.85 -11.75
CA VAL A 245 7.13 19.85 -11.06
C VAL A 245 6.61 20.21 -9.67
N SER A 246 5.40 19.77 -9.31
CA SER A 246 4.77 20.05 -8.03
C SER A 246 3.77 18.95 -7.63
N ILE A 247 3.45 18.87 -6.34
CA ILE A 247 2.39 18.00 -5.84
C ILE A 247 1.04 18.34 -6.48
N GLY A 248 0.73 19.61 -6.71
CA GLY A 248 -0.53 20.03 -7.32
C GLY A 248 -0.78 19.44 -8.72
N THR A 249 0.30 19.12 -9.46
CA THR A 249 0.19 18.45 -10.77
C THR A 249 0.21 16.93 -10.67
N MET A 250 0.90 16.37 -9.67
CA MET A 250 1.13 14.92 -9.54
C MET A 250 0.06 14.22 -8.71
N ALA A 251 -0.42 14.83 -7.63
CA ALA A 251 -1.38 14.22 -6.71
C ALA A 251 -2.74 13.92 -7.37
N PRO A 252 -3.34 14.79 -8.19
CA PRO A 252 -4.66 14.51 -8.77
C PRO A 252 -4.77 13.15 -9.50
N PRO A 253 -3.90 12.79 -10.46
CA PRO A 253 -3.99 11.49 -11.12
C PRO A 253 -3.74 10.31 -10.16
N LEU A 254 -2.92 10.48 -9.12
CA LEU A 254 -2.70 9.45 -8.10
C LEU A 254 -3.91 9.27 -7.19
N CYS A 255 -4.53 10.35 -6.72
CA CYS A 255 -5.76 10.34 -5.93
C CYS A 255 -6.91 9.66 -6.67
N GLU A 256 -7.04 9.95 -7.97
CA GLU A 256 -8.14 9.45 -8.79
C GLU A 256 -8.01 7.95 -9.09
N ASN A 257 -6.79 7.46 -9.36
CA ASN A 257 -6.59 6.11 -9.90
C ASN A 257 -5.97 5.14 -8.89
N TYR A 258 -5.28 5.62 -7.86
CA TYR A 258 -4.51 4.80 -6.93
C TYR A 258 -4.84 5.11 -5.46
N LEU A 259 -4.23 4.36 -4.53
CA LEU A 259 -4.28 4.68 -3.11
C LEU A 259 -3.31 5.82 -2.81
N TYR A 260 -3.84 7.02 -2.62
CA TYR A 260 -3.05 8.20 -2.28
C TYR A 260 -3.70 8.96 -1.13
N ILE A 261 -2.90 9.29 -0.11
CA ILE A 261 -3.35 10.03 1.07
C ILE A 261 -2.51 11.30 1.20
N PRO A 262 -3.05 12.47 0.77
CA PRO A 262 -2.30 13.72 0.74
C PRO A 262 -1.63 14.07 2.07
N LYS A 263 -2.36 13.90 3.19
CA LYS A 263 -1.85 14.20 4.55
C LYS A 263 -0.59 13.43 4.95
N HIS A 264 -0.30 12.29 4.31
CA HIS A 264 0.88 11.48 4.61
C HIS A 264 1.95 11.61 3.52
N GLN A 265 1.54 11.65 2.25
CA GLN A 265 2.48 11.54 1.12
C GLN A 265 2.94 12.91 0.59
N ASP A 266 2.14 13.98 0.71
CA ASP A 266 2.46 15.26 0.07
C ASP A 266 3.79 15.85 0.56
N LYS A 267 4.02 15.89 1.88
CA LYS A 267 5.22 16.52 2.45
C LYS A 267 6.52 15.77 2.10
N PRO A 268 6.60 14.43 2.22
CA PRO A 268 7.73 13.66 1.71
C PRO A 268 7.97 13.86 0.21
N LEU A 269 6.93 13.73 -0.62
CA LEU A 269 7.07 13.80 -2.07
C LEU A 269 7.38 15.23 -2.56
N GLN A 270 6.84 16.27 -1.91
CA GLN A 270 7.12 17.67 -2.23
C GLN A 270 8.61 18.02 -2.03
N ARG A 271 9.26 17.43 -1.01
CA ARG A 271 10.71 17.59 -0.82
C ARG A 271 11.49 17.01 -2.00
N LEU A 272 11.11 15.82 -2.48
CA LEU A 272 11.76 15.17 -3.63
C LEU A 272 11.58 15.96 -4.93
N LEU A 273 10.37 16.46 -5.19
CA LEU A 273 10.10 17.30 -6.36
C LEU A 273 10.87 18.64 -6.30
N GLY A 274 11.11 19.18 -5.11
CA GLY A 274 11.92 20.38 -4.88
C GLY A 274 13.43 20.18 -5.11
N ILE A 275 13.95 18.98 -4.84
CA ILE A 275 15.38 18.64 -5.00
C ILE A 275 15.84 18.67 -6.46
N ASN A 276 14.93 18.49 -7.44
CA ASN A 276 15.23 18.67 -8.86
C ASN A 276 15.68 20.10 -9.23
N ARG A 277 15.60 21.09 -8.32
CA ARG A 277 16.19 22.42 -8.50
C ARG A 277 17.63 22.54 -8.00
N GLN A 278 18.17 21.56 -7.27
CA GLN A 278 19.51 21.64 -6.66
C GLN A 278 20.31 20.33 -6.84
N LYS A 279 20.81 20.10 -8.07
CA LYS A 279 21.79 19.04 -8.45
C LYS A 279 21.40 17.58 -8.09
N PRO A 280 21.82 16.58 -8.91
CA PRO A 280 21.61 15.19 -8.57
C PRO A 280 22.38 14.84 -7.29
N LEU A 281 21.70 14.21 -6.32
CA LEU A 281 22.33 13.64 -5.14
C LEU A 281 23.32 12.56 -5.57
N SER A 282 24.62 12.86 -5.54
CA SER A 282 25.67 11.87 -5.75
C SER A 282 25.88 11.08 -4.47
N PHE A 283 25.18 9.96 -4.31
CA PHE A 283 25.51 9.00 -3.26
C PHE A 283 26.56 8.03 -3.78
N ARG A 284 27.76 8.13 -3.20
CA ARG A 284 28.91 7.29 -3.51
C ARG A 284 28.68 5.93 -2.83
N VAL A 285 28.29 4.93 -3.60
CA VAL A 285 28.37 3.53 -3.15
C VAL A 285 29.85 3.19 -3.02
N GLN A 286 30.37 3.13 -1.80
CA GLN A 286 31.70 2.58 -1.58
C GLN A 286 31.62 1.05 -1.72
N PRO A 287 32.42 0.42 -2.58
CA PRO A 287 32.51 -1.04 -2.64
C PRO A 287 33.07 -1.54 -1.31
N LEU A 288 32.44 -2.56 -0.73
CA LEU A 288 33.02 -3.32 0.38
C LEU A 288 34.28 -4.04 -0.13
N GLU A 289 35.45 -3.46 0.12
CA GLU A 289 36.70 -4.22 0.09
C GLU A 289 36.67 -5.20 1.27
N ARG A 290 36.48 -6.48 0.96
CA ARG A 290 36.71 -7.57 1.92
C ARG A 290 38.20 -7.57 2.28
N LYS A 291 38.53 -7.04 3.46
CA LYS A 291 39.79 -7.42 4.13
C LYS A 291 39.62 -8.81 4.69
N VAL A 292 40.24 -9.78 4.01
CA VAL A 292 40.54 -11.09 4.57
C VAL A 292 41.82 -10.92 5.37
N SER A 293 41.72 -11.09 6.69
CA SER A 293 42.83 -11.37 7.59
C SER A 293 42.28 -12.09 8.81
#